data_AF-A0A2M7YMW8-F1
#
_entry.id   AF-A0A2M7YMW8-F1
#
_cell.length_a   1.000
_cell.length_b   1.000
_cell.length_c   1.000
_cell.angle_alpha   90.00
_cell.angle_beta   90.00
_cell.angle_gamma   90.00
#
_symmetry.space_group_name_H-M   'P 1'
#
loop_
_entity.id
_entity.type
_entity.pdbx_description
1 polymer ?
#
loop_
_entity_poly.entity_id
_entity_poly.type
_entity_poly.pdbx_seq_one_letter_code
_entity_poly.pdbx_strand_id
1 'polypeptide(L)'
;MLLVLNALVSKEYFLGDLPVSIRGFKDEQTGGVTTKGFTTDFIKPFEIEQGMKKEWRKIDNPEELSIKPVLRMAYSDVMPVGELQ
;
A
#
# COMPACT_ATOMS: atom_id res chain seq x y z
N MET A 1 23.26 -8.97 32.30
CA MET A 1 23.75 -8.12 31.19
C MET A 1 22.54 -7.61 30.44
N LEU A 2 22.24 -6.32 30.52
CA LEU A 2 21.07 -5.70 29.89
C LEU A 2 21.53 -5.08 28.57
N LEU A 3 20.96 -5.53 27.45
CA LEU A 3 21.25 -4.98 26.13
C LEU A 3 20.23 -3.87 25.86
N VAL A 4 20.70 -2.62 25.73
CA VAL A 4 19.86 -1.47 25.41
C VAL A 4 19.95 -1.22 23.92
N LEU A 5 18.85 -1.46 23.21
CA LEU A 5 18.72 -1.15 21.78
C LEU A 5 18.03 0.21 21.64
N ASN A 6 18.70 1.15 20.98
CA ASN A 6 18.10 2.41 20.56
C ASN A 6 17.64 2.27 19.11
N ALA A 7 16.32 2.27 18.88
CA ALA A 7 15.72 2.19 17.55
C ALA A 7 14.81 3.40 17.32
N LEU A 8 14.90 4.01 16.13
CA LEU A 8 13.97 5.03 15.69
C LEU A 8 12.88 4.36 14.85
N VAL A 9 11.62 4.52 15.27
CA VAL A 9 10.47 3.93 14.59
C VAL A 9 9.62 5.05 14.03
N SER A 10 9.46 5.08 12.71
CA SER A 10 8.49 5.94 12.04
C SER A 10 7.33 5.08 11.51
N LYS A 11 6.12 5.63 11.56
CA LYS A 11 4.93 5.01 10.99
C LYS A 11 4.24 6.01 10.10
N GLU A 12 4.06 5.63 8.84
CA GLU A 12 3.42 6.46 7.84
C GLU A 12 2.21 5.73 7.25
N TYR A 13 1.22 6.48 6.79
CA TYR A 13 0.03 5.94 6.18
C TYR A 13 -0.15 6.51 4.78
N PHE A 14 -0.50 5.63 3.85
CA PHE A 14 -0.76 6.00 2.47
C PHE A 14 -2.09 5.39 2.01
N LEU A 15 -2.83 6.14 1.23
CA LEU A 15 -4.09 5.73 0.61
C LEU A 15 -3.98 5.91 -0.89
N GLY A 16 -4.29 4.87 -1.64
CA GLY A 16 -4.33 4.90 -3.09
C GLY A 16 -5.14 3.73 -3.63
N ASP A 17 -5.29 3.71 -4.95
CA ASP A 17 -5.98 2.63 -5.63
C ASP A 17 -5.11 1.38 -5.66
N LEU A 18 -5.73 0.23 -5.40
CA LEU A 18 -5.06 -1.06 -5.51
C LEU A 18 -4.85 -1.36 -7.01
N PRO A 19 -3.59 -1.48 -7.49
CA PRO A 19 -3.38 -1.81 -8.88
C PRO A 19 -3.80 -3.26 -9.12
N VAL A 20 -4.83 -3.45 -9.94
CA VAL A 20 -5.42 -4.76 -10.22
C VAL A 20 -5.42 -5.04 -11.71
N SER A 21 -5.01 -6.25 -12.06
CA SER A 21 -5.15 -6.80 -13.41
C SER A 21 -6.29 -7.82 -13.39
N ILE A 22 -7.33 -7.53 -14.17
CA ILE A 22 -8.52 -8.38 -14.28
C ILE A 22 -8.50 -9.10 -15.62
N ARG A 23 -8.58 -10.43 -15.60
CA ARG A 23 -8.83 -11.25 -16.78
C ARG A 23 -10.12 -12.02 -16.58
N GLY A 24 -11.00 -11.99 -17.58
CA GLY A 24 -12.30 -12.63 -17.50
C GLY A 24 -13.03 -12.63 -18.84
N PHE A 25 -14.25 -13.15 -18.84
CA PHE A 25 -15.13 -13.11 -19.99
C PHE A 25 -15.97 -11.83 -19.97
N LYS A 26 -16.08 -11.16 -21.11
CA LYS A 26 -17.01 -10.05 -21.26
C LYS A 26 -18.43 -10.60 -21.23
N ASP A 27 -19.27 -10.02 -20.38
CA ASP A 27 -20.71 -10.24 -20.41
C ASP A 27 -21.31 -9.32 -21.49
N GLU A 28 -21.91 -9.91 -22.52
CA GLU A 28 -22.48 -9.16 -23.64
C GLU A 28 -23.81 -8.47 -23.28
N GLN A 29 -24.51 -8.91 -22.24
CA GLN A 29 -25.78 -8.31 -21.81
C GLN A 29 -25.56 -7.08 -20.94
N THR A 30 -24.64 -7.17 -19.98
CA THR A 30 -24.37 -6.09 -19.02
C THR A 30 -23.19 -5.21 -19.41
N GLY A 31 -22.34 -5.67 -20.35
CA GLY A 31 -21.07 -5.03 -20.69
C GLY A 31 -19.97 -5.24 -19.63
N GLY A 32 -20.26 -5.97 -18.55
CA GLY A 32 -19.33 -6.24 -17.46
C GLY A 32 -18.29 -7.31 -17.78
N VAL A 33 -17.48 -7.65 -16.78
CA VAL A 33 -16.50 -8.75 -16.86
C VAL A 33 -16.82 -9.79 -15.78
N THR A 34 -17.10 -11.01 -16.22
CA THR A 34 -17.23 -12.18 -15.34
C THR A 34 -15.86 -12.83 -15.17
N THR A 35 -15.37 -12.88 -13.93
CA THR A 35 -14.11 -13.56 -13.60
C THR A 35 -14.20 -14.28 -12.26
N LYS A 36 -13.36 -15.31 -12.09
CA LYS A 36 -13.22 -16.05 -10.82
C LYS A 36 -12.26 -15.36 -9.85
N GLY A 37 -11.44 -14.42 -10.31
CA GLY A 37 -10.46 -13.75 -9.47
C GLY A 37 -9.68 -12.68 -10.23
N PHE A 38 -8.92 -11.90 -9.47
CA PHE A 38 -8.01 -10.89 -10.00
C PHE A 38 -6.67 -11.00 -9.29
N THR A 39 -5.62 -10.51 -9.95
CA THR A 39 -4.28 -10.44 -9.37
C THR A 39 -3.94 -8.97 -9.18
N THR A 40 -3.33 -8.64 -8.04
CA THR A 40 -2.76 -7.30 -7.83
C THR A 40 -1.41 -7.21 -8.50
N ASP A 41 -1.09 -6.07 -9.10
CA ASP A 41 0.28 -5.80 -9.54
C ASP A 41 1.20 -5.58 -8.33
N PHE A 42 2.51 -5.50 -8.57
CA PHE A 42 3.48 -5.25 -7.52
C PHE A 42 3.29 -3.86 -6.89
N ILE A 43 3.20 -3.85 -5.57
CA ILE A 43 3.26 -2.64 -4.75
C ILE A 43 4.66 -2.57 -4.16
N LYS A 44 5.34 -1.45 -4.41
CA LYS A 44 6.68 -1.18 -3.90
C LYS A 44 6.60 -0.02 -2.90
N PRO A 45 6.63 -0.29 -1.59
CA PRO A 45 6.46 0.74 -0.56
C PRO A 45 7.39 1.94 -0.72
N PHE A 46 8.67 1.70 -1.04
CA PHE A 46 9.64 2.78 -1.24
C PHE A 46 9.26 3.75 -2.38
N GLU A 47 8.62 3.28 -3.47
CA GLU A 47 8.17 4.15 -4.57
C GLU A 47 6.99 5.03 -4.13
N ILE A 48 6.15 4.54 -3.21
CA ILE A 48 5.04 5.29 -2.64
C ILE A 48 5.58 6.37 -1.70
N GLU A 49 6.47 5.99 -0.78
CA GLU A 49 7.09 6.88 0.21
C GLU A 49 7.87 8.04 -0.46
N GLN A 50 8.55 7.76 -1.58
CA GLN A 50 9.26 8.77 -2.37
C GLN A 50 8.36 9.61 -3.30
N GLY A 51 7.04 9.38 -3.30
CA GLY A 51 6.10 10.11 -4.13
C GLY A 51 6.17 9.80 -5.62
N MET A 52 6.79 8.68 -6.01
CA MET A 52 6.84 8.21 -7.41
C MET A 52 5.47 7.68 -7.87
N LYS A 53 4.62 7.26 -6.93
CA LYS A 53 3.23 6.83 -7.15
C LYS A 53 2.26 7.97 -6.80
N LYS A 54 1.96 8.85 -7.76
CA LYS A 54 1.16 10.07 -7.54
C LYS A 54 -0.29 9.79 -7.12
N GLU A 55 -0.80 8.64 -7.52
CA GLU A 55 -2.13 8.14 -7.14
C GLU A 55 -2.22 7.69 -5.68
N TRP A 56 -1.09 7.57 -4.98
CA TRP A 56 -1.04 7.32 -3.54
C TRP A 56 -0.78 8.62 -2.80
N ARG A 57 -1.66 8.95 -1.87
CA ARG A 57 -1.54 10.13 -1.01
C ARG A 57 -1.16 9.73 0.40
N LYS A 58 -0.22 10.46 1.00
CA LYS A 58 0.04 10.36 2.43
C LYS A 58 -1.18 10.87 3.20
N ILE A 59 -1.52 10.19 4.29
CA ILE A 59 -2.59 10.58 5.19
C ILE A 59 -2.04 10.66 6.61
N ASP A 60 -2.50 11.64 7.38
CA ASP A 60 -2.02 11.85 8.74
C ASP A 60 -2.66 10.86 9.71
N ASN A 61 -3.98 10.67 9.58
CA ASN A 61 -4.75 9.78 10.42
C ASN A 61 -5.70 8.88 9.60
N PRO A 62 -5.47 7.55 9.54
CA PRO A 62 -6.33 6.65 8.80
C PRO A 62 -7.75 6.50 9.40
N GLU A 63 -7.96 6.89 10.66
CA GLU A 63 -9.27 6.80 11.33
C GLU A 63 -10.21 7.96 10.93
N GLU A 64 -9.69 9.01 10.30
CA GLU A 64 -10.46 10.17 9.84
C GLU A 64 -10.93 10.04 8.38
N LEU A 65 -10.66 8.90 7.74
CA LEU A 65 -11.09 8.66 6.37
C LEU A 65 -12.62 8.57 6.29
N SER A 66 -13.21 9.39 5.41
CA SER A 66 -14.64 9.29 5.05
C SER A 66 -14.99 8.02 4.26
N ILE A 67 -13.99 7.20 3.92
CA ILE A 67 -14.14 5.94 3.21
C ILE A 67 -13.55 4.79 4.03
N LYS A 68 -14.08 3.59 3.83
CA LYS A 68 -13.50 2.37 4.41
C LYS A 68 -12.63 1.67 3.36
N PRO A 69 -11.30 1.57 3.57
CA PRO A 69 -10.44 0.84 2.65
C PRO A 69 -10.86 -0.63 2.52
N VAL A 70 -10.90 -1.14 1.29
CA VAL A 70 -11.23 -2.54 1.01
C VAL A 70 -10.08 -3.47 1.42
N LEU A 71 -8.84 -3.00 1.27
CA LEU A 71 -7.62 -3.71 1.66
C LEU A 71 -6.74 -2.81 2.53
N ARG A 72 -6.14 -3.38 3.58
CA ARG A 72 -5.10 -2.73 4.38
C ARG A 72 -3.84 -3.59 4.32
N MET A 73 -2.70 -2.97 4.06
CA MET A 73 -1.40 -3.64 4.04
C MET A 73 -0.49 -2.97 5.07
N ALA A 74 0.30 -3.79 5.76
CA ALA A 74 1.34 -3.32 6.68
C ALA A 74 2.69 -3.78 6.14
N TYR A 75 3.63 -2.85 6.12
CA TYR A 75 5.00 -3.06 5.70
C TYR A 75 5.93 -2.36 6.68
N SER A 76 7.11 -2.91 6.88
CA SER A 76 8.13 -2.33 7.75
C SER A 76 9.50 -2.63 7.17
N ASP A 77 10.31 -1.59 7.03
CA ASP A 77 11.74 -1.70 6.77
C ASP A 77 12.54 -1.55 8.07
N VAL A 78 13.64 -2.30 8.15
CA VAL A 78 14.62 -2.18 9.23
C VAL A 78 15.95 -1.84 8.60
N MET A 79 16.41 -0.60 8.80
CA MET A 79 17.69 -0.13 8.29
C MET A 79 18.67 0.09 9.45
N PRO A 80 19.97 -0.20 9.25
CA PRO A 80 21.00 0.17 10.20
C PRO A 80 21.04 1.70 10.38
N VAL A 81 21.20 2.17 11.61
CA VAL A 81 21.21 3.61 11.95
C VAL A 81 22.26 4.42 11.17
N GLY A 82 23.29 3.78 10.61
CA GLY A 82 24.37 4.43 9.86
C GLY A 82 24.04 4.83 8.40
N GLU A 83 22.89 4.44 7.85
CA GLU A 83 22.53 4.68 6.43
C GLU A 83 21.40 5.70 6.24
N LEU A 84 20.90 6.32 7.31
CA LEU A 84 19.97 7.45 7.24
C LEU A 84 20.75 8.73 6.92
N GLN A 85 20.98 9.00 5.62
CA GLN A 85 21.51 10.28 5.12
C GLN A 85 20.41 11.10 4.44
#